data_AF-A0A657AMR5-F1
#
_entry.id   AF-A0A657AMR5-F1
#
_cell.length_a   1.000
_cell.length_b   1.000
_cell.length_c   1.000
_cell.angle_alpha   90.00
_cell.angle_beta   90.00
_cell.angle_gamma   90.00
#
_symmetry.space_group_name_H-M   'P 1'
#
loop_
_entity.id
_entity.type
_entity.pdbx_description
1 polymer ?
#
loop_
_entity_poly.entity_id
_entity_poly.type
_entity_poly.pdbx_seq_one_letter_code
_entity_poly.pdbx_strand_id
1 'polypeptide(L)'
;MLGVVLGHILILGVGNLEQHIEPKVVMLAAECIRQKGSMEGGKLIYQQISLELSYDGYTIMLSDHKVKLTLFFHNKMKIECAQNRDLESFYEKLKNIARTVF
;
A
#
# COMPACT_ATOMS: atom_id res chain seq x y z
N MET A 1 -16.70 -24.39 -22.63
CA MET A 1 -15.22 -24.31 -22.59
C MET A 1 -14.81 -24.14 -21.13
N LEU A 2 -14.21 -25.18 -20.55
CA LEU A 2 -13.71 -25.16 -19.18
C LEU A 2 -12.42 -24.32 -19.11
N GLY A 3 -12.45 -23.24 -18.33
CA GLY A 3 -11.27 -22.45 -18.02
C GLY A 3 -10.51 -23.06 -16.85
N VAL A 4 -9.28 -23.49 -17.11
CA VAL A 4 -8.32 -24.05 -16.16
C VAL A 4 -8.00 -23.06 -15.04
N VAL A 5 -8.18 -23.50 -13.78
CA VAL A 5 -7.60 -22.88 -12.58
C VAL A 5 -6.11 -23.22 -12.53
N LEU A 6 -5.29 -22.37 -13.14
CA LEU A 6 -3.85 -22.37 -12.96
C LEU A 6 -3.45 -21.04 -12.31
N GLY A 7 -3.11 -21.09 -11.02
CA GLY A 7 -2.14 -20.27 -10.27
C GLY A 7 -1.82 -18.83 -10.70
N HIS A 8 -2.70 -18.12 -11.39
CA HIS A 8 -2.45 -16.80 -11.90
C HIS A 8 -3.04 -15.77 -10.94
N ILE A 9 -2.12 -15.00 -10.39
CA ILE A 9 -2.37 -13.72 -9.74
C ILE A 9 -3.41 -12.96 -10.58
N LEU A 10 -4.57 -12.73 -9.99
CA LEU A 10 -5.61 -11.90 -10.54
C LEU A 10 -5.12 -10.44 -10.51
N ILE A 11 -4.40 -10.02 -11.55
CA ILE A 11 -4.13 -8.60 -11.83
C ILE A 11 -5.44 -8.05 -12.42
N LEU A 12 -6.37 -7.64 -11.57
CA LEU A 12 -7.54 -6.87 -11.99
C LEU A 12 -7.31 -5.40 -11.62
N GLY A 13 -6.91 -4.60 -12.61
CA GLY A 13 -7.31 -3.19 -12.67
C GLY A 13 -6.22 -2.12 -12.76
N VAL A 14 -6.23 -1.45 -13.91
CA VAL A 14 -5.95 -0.01 -14.11
C VAL A 14 -4.48 0.40 -14.31
N GLY A 15 -3.98 0.12 -15.53
CA GLY A 15 -3.17 1.02 -16.35
C GLY A 15 -1.87 1.59 -15.76
N ASN A 16 -0.72 1.06 -16.22
CA ASN A 16 0.66 1.58 -16.22
C ASN A 16 1.28 2.09 -14.90
N LEU A 17 0.55 2.80 -14.05
CA LEU A 17 1.01 3.46 -12.82
C LEU A 17 1.41 2.49 -11.70
N GLU A 18 0.78 1.31 -11.64
CA GLU A 18 1.14 0.25 -10.67
C GLU A 18 2.62 -0.17 -10.79
N GLN A 19 3.19 -0.08 -11.99
CA GLN A 19 4.59 -0.41 -12.27
C GLN A 19 5.58 0.63 -11.74
N HIS A 20 5.11 1.82 -11.36
CA HIS A 20 5.95 2.93 -10.89
C HIS A 20 5.97 3.10 -9.37
N ILE A 21 5.20 2.29 -8.63
CA ILE A 21 5.23 2.32 -7.17
C ILE A 21 6.48 1.61 -6.69
N GLU A 22 7.33 2.34 -5.98
CA GLU A 22 8.58 1.81 -5.47
C GLU A 22 8.36 1.15 -4.10
N PRO A 23 8.68 -0.15 -3.92
CA PRO A 23 8.54 -0.83 -2.63
C PRO A 23 9.26 -0.11 -1.50
N LYS A 24 10.41 0.51 -1.81
CA LYS A 24 11.19 1.31 -0.86
C LYS A 24 10.39 2.47 -0.28
N VAL A 25 9.62 3.19 -1.10
CA VAL A 25 8.79 4.32 -0.65
C VAL A 25 7.71 3.82 0.30
N VAL A 26 7.07 2.69 -0.03
CA VAL A 26 6.05 2.06 0.82
C VAL A 26 6.63 1.67 2.18
N MET A 27 7.81 1.04 2.20
CA MET A 27 8.48 0.63 3.44
C MET A 27 8.88 1.82 4.31
N LEU A 28 9.48 2.86 3.73
CA LEU A 28 9.87 4.08 4.46
C LEU A 28 8.65 4.83 4.99
N ALA A 29 7.57 4.91 4.20
CA ALA A 29 6.33 5.51 4.67
C ALA A 29 5.74 4.73 5.85
N ALA A 30 5.70 3.39 5.76
CA ALA A 30 5.24 2.54 6.86
C ALA A 30 6.09 2.75 8.13
N GLU A 31 7.41 2.80 8.01
CA GLU A 31 8.29 3.05 9.16
C GLU A 31 8.04 4.43 9.80
N CYS A 32 7.84 5.47 8.99
CA CYS A 32 7.47 6.81 9.46
C CYS A 32 6.13 6.79 10.22
N ILE A 33 5.12 6.11 9.67
CA ILE A 33 3.79 5.95 10.31
C ILE A 33 3.92 5.16 11.62
N ARG A 34 4.80 4.15 11.70
CA ARG A 34 5.06 3.42 12.97
C ARG A 34 5.67 4.30 14.04
N GLN A 35 6.54 5.22 13.67
CA GLN A 35 7.25 6.08 14.62
C GLN A 35 6.42 7.29 15.05
N LYS A 36 5.63 7.86 14.13
CA LYS A 36 4.95 9.16 14.32
C LYS A 36 3.42 9.05 14.37
N GLY A 37 2.88 7.91 13.96
CA GLY A 37 1.44 7.67 13.95
C GLY A 37 0.88 7.45 15.34
N SER A 38 -0.43 7.70 15.44
CA SER A 38 -1.21 7.44 16.66
C SER A 38 -2.05 6.18 16.47
N MET A 39 -2.21 5.40 17.53
CA MET A 39 -3.03 4.19 17.49
C MET A 39 -4.51 4.58 17.57
N GLU A 40 -5.29 4.26 16.54
CA GLU A 40 -6.74 4.47 16.50
C GLU A 40 -7.43 3.20 15.99
N GLY A 41 -8.37 2.65 16.76
CA GLY A 41 -9.15 1.48 16.35
C GLY A 41 -8.32 0.24 15.98
N GLY A 42 -7.14 0.07 16.61
CA GLY A 42 -6.22 -1.05 16.32
C GLY A 42 -5.33 -0.84 15.09
N LYS A 43 -5.32 0.36 14.51
CA LYS A 43 -4.46 0.72 13.36
C LYS A 43 -3.57 1.90 13.72
N LEU A 44 -2.41 2.00 13.08
CA LEU A 44 -1.53 3.15 13.21
C LEU A 44 -1.92 4.19 12.16
N ILE A 45 -2.32 5.38 12.60
CA ILE A 45 -2.79 6.44 11.70
C ILE A 45 -1.79 7.59 11.71
N TYR A 46 -1.38 8.03 10.53
CA TYR A 46 -0.58 9.24 10.37
C TYR A 46 -0.90 9.91 9.03
N GLN A 47 -1.16 11.22 9.06
CA GLN A 47 -1.52 12.00 7.86
C GLN A 47 -2.65 11.37 7.03
N GLN A 48 -3.69 10.84 7.70
CA GLN A 48 -4.84 10.14 7.11
C GLN A 48 -4.48 8.82 6.38
N ILE A 49 -3.26 8.33 6.54
CA ILE A 49 -2.85 7.01 6.08
C ILE A 49 -2.87 6.06 7.27
N SER A 50 -3.61 4.97 7.10
CA SER A 50 -3.69 3.86 8.04
C SER A 50 -2.64 2.82 7.68
N LEU A 51 -1.87 2.39 8.67
CA LEU A 51 -0.96 1.27 8.60
C LEU A 51 -1.49 0.10 9.42
N GLU A 52 -1.55 -1.05 8.76
CA GLU A 52 -1.69 -2.36 9.38
C GLU A 52 -0.51 -3.24 8.98
N LEU A 53 -0.10 -4.09 9.92
CA LEU A 53 0.85 -5.16 9.69
C LEU A 53 0.13 -6.49 9.83
N SER A 54 0.39 -7.43 8.93
CA SER A 54 -0.12 -8.79 9.09
C SER A 54 0.46 -9.45 10.34
N TYR A 55 -0.21 -10.49 10.84
CA TYR A 55 0.22 -11.28 11.99
C TYR A 55 1.65 -11.82 11.84
N ASP A 56 2.02 -12.19 10.62
CA ASP A 56 3.37 -12.67 10.25
C ASP A 56 4.42 -11.54 10.24
N GLY A 57 4.01 -10.28 10.31
CA GLY A 57 4.90 -9.12 10.39
C GLY A 57 5.51 -8.66 9.06
N TYR A 58 5.44 -9.48 8.00
CA TYR A 58 6.07 -9.17 6.71
C TYR A 58 5.17 -8.48 5.69
N THR A 59 3.84 -8.53 5.88
CA THR A 59 2.90 -7.87 4.97
C THR A 59 2.54 -6.50 5.52
N ILE A 60 2.80 -5.47 4.72
CA ILE A 60 2.48 -4.07 5.02
C ILE A 60 1.21 -3.71 4.28
N MET A 61 0.23 -3.16 4.99
CA MET A 61 -1.02 -2.69 4.41
C MET A 61 -1.17 -1.20 4.73
N LEU A 62 -1.05 -0.37 3.70
CA LEU A 62 -1.27 1.07 3.77
C LEU A 62 -2.60 1.40 3.10
N SER A 63 -3.42 2.22 3.75
CA SER A 63 -4.71 2.58 3.18
C SER A 63 -5.16 3.98 3.58
N ASP A 64 -5.94 4.59 2.71
CA ASP A 64 -6.75 5.77 2.98
C ASP A 64 -8.22 5.49 2.62
N HIS A 65 -9.09 6.51 2.66
CA HIS A 65 -10.49 6.38 2.26
C HIS A 65 -10.73 5.92 0.82
N LYS A 66 -9.74 6.00 -0.09
CA LYS A 66 -9.91 5.66 -1.51
C LYS A 66 -9.01 4.54 -2.03
N VAL A 67 -7.84 4.38 -1.45
CA VAL A 67 -6.82 3.44 -1.92
C VAL A 67 -6.41 2.50 -0.80
N LYS A 68 -6.23 1.23 -1.15
CA LYS A 68 -5.61 0.24 -0.29
C LYS A 68 -4.44 -0.42 -1.04
N LEU A 69 -3.24 -0.26 -0.49
CA LEU A 69 -2.00 -0.82 -1.00
C LEU A 69 -1.53 -1.90 -0.04
N THR A 70 -1.32 -3.11 -0.56
CA THR A 70 -0.76 -4.23 0.19
C THR A 70 0.58 -4.60 -0.42
N LEU A 71 1.65 -4.53 0.36
CA LEU A 71 2.98 -5.00 0.00
C LEU A 71 3.22 -6.34 0.68
N PHE A 72 3.32 -7.39 -0.14
CA PHE A 72 3.63 -8.75 0.30
C PHE A 72 5.13 -8.99 0.35
N PHE A 73 5.50 -10.09 1.02
CA PHE A 73 6.85 -10.64 0.97
C PHE A 73 7.28 -10.93 -0.48
N HIS A 74 8.54 -10.65 -0.82
CA HIS A 74 9.10 -10.63 -2.20
C HIS A 74 8.62 -9.51 -3.13
N ASN A 75 8.36 -8.31 -2.59
CA ASN A 75 8.07 -7.09 -3.36
C ASN A 75 6.85 -7.16 -4.27
N LYS A 76 5.98 -8.16 -4.07
CA LYS A 76 4.72 -8.24 -4.77
C LYS A 76 3.74 -7.26 -4.13
N MET A 77 3.03 -6.50 -4.96
CA MET A 77 2.04 -5.54 -4.49
C MET A 77 0.65 -5.90 -5.00
N LYS A 78 -0.37 -5.54 -4.21
CA LYS A 78 -1.76 -5.50 -4.64
C LYS A 78 -2.31 -4.12 -4.31
N ILE A 79 -2.96 -3.50 -5.28
CA ILE A 79 -3.56 -2.18 -5.15
C ILE A 79 -5.05 -2.33 -5.41
N GLU A 80 -5.85 -1.79 -4.51
CA GLU A 80 -7.30 -1.75 -4.61
C GLU A 80 -7.71 -0.26 -4.61
N CYS A 81 -8.10 0.26 -5.76
CA CYS A 81 -8.54 1.64 -5.93
C CYS A 81 -9.55 1.75 -7.08
N ALA A 82 -10.49 2.71 -6.98
CA ALA A 82 -11.51 2.90 -8.01
C ALA A 82 -11.00 3.70 -9.22
N GLN A 83 -10.04 4.62 -9.02
CA GLN A 83 -9.53 5.51 -10.07
C GLN A 83 -8.01 5.64 -9.97
N ASN A 84 -7.34 5.74 -11.12
CA ASN A 84 -5.88 5.91 -11.18
C ASN A 84 -5.41 7.22 -10.55
N ARG A 85 -6.19 8.30 -10.65
CA ARG A 85 -5.89 9.60 -10.01
C ARG A 85 -5.85 9.52 -8.49
N ASP A 86 -6.69 8.66 -7.89
CA ASP A 86 -6.67 8.45 -6.44
C ASP A 86 -5.40 7.69 -6.03
N LEU A 87 -4.94 6.73 -6.83
CA LEU A 87 -3.66 6.03 -6.64
C LEU A 87 -2.47 6.98 -6.74
N GLU A 88 -2.44 7.85 -7.74
CA GLU A 88 -1.39 8.87 -7.89
C GLU A 88 -1.34 9.79 -6.67
N SER A 89 -2.50 10.33 -6.27
CA SER A 89 -2.62 11.19 -5.09
C SER A 89 -2.20 10.48 -3.80
N PHE A 90 -2.52 9.19 -3.67
CA PHE A 90 -2.10 8.36 -2.56
C PHE A 90 -0.58 8.15 -2.56
N TYR A 91 0.02 7.86 -3.71
CA TYR A 91 1.46 7.66 -3.83
C TYR A 91 2.26 8.95 -3.53
N GLU A 92 1.79 10.11 -3.97
CA GLU A 92 2.37 11.41 -3.59
C GLU A 92 2.39 11.62 -2.07
N LYS A 93 1.28 11.26 -1.38
CA LYS A 93 1.24 11.32 0.08
C LYS A 93 2.27 10.39 0.73
N LEU A 94 2.40 9.15 0.23
CA LEU A 94 3.40 8.21 0.73
C LEU A 94 4.83 8.74 0.54
N LYS A 95 5.14 9.36 -0.60
CA LYS A 95 6.46 9.99 -0.83
C LYS A 95 6.75 11.11 0.17
N ASN A 96 5.75 11.94 0.46
CA ASN A 96 5.90 13.02 1.44
C ASN A 96 6.15 12.47 2.86
N ILE A 97 5.40 11.44 3.26
CA ILE A 97 5.60 10.76 4.54
C ILE A 97 7.00 10.14 4.62
N ALA A 98 7.41 9.40 3.57
CA ALA A 98 8.70 8.72 3.51
C ALA A 98 9.90 9.68 3.59
N ARG A 99 9.78 10.90 3.08
CA ARG A 99 10.84 11.93 3.20
C ARG A 99 11.03 12.42 4.64
N THR A 100 10.05 12.24 5.51
CA THR A 100 10.10 12.73 6.90
C THR A 100 10.85 11.77 7.84
N VAL A 101 11.43 10.68 7.31
CA VAL A 101 12.24 9.73 8.09
C VAL A 101 13.65 10.28 8.38
N PHE A 102 14.06 11.35 7.69
CA PHE A 102 15.38 11.98 7.83
C PHE A 102 15.27 13.45 8.23
#